data_AF-A0A382SA41-F1
#
_entry.id   AF-A0A382SA41-F1
#
_cell.length_a   1.000
_cell.length_b   1.000
_cell.length_c   1.000
_cell.angle_alpha   90.00
_cell.angle_beta   90.00
_cell.angle_gamma   90.00
#
_symmetry.space_group_name_H-M   'P 1'
#
loop_
_entity.id
_entity.type
_entity.pdbx_description
1 polymer ?
#
loop_
_entity_poly.entity_id
_entity_poly.type
_entity_poly.pdbx_seq_one_letter_code
_entity_poly.pdbx_strand_id
1 'polypeptide(L)' 'MISGGAKALSVLTQPYLFHGSPEYFIKIRKNVKIPLLMKDIMIDKIQIDAAKKMGADYFLLIQALFDN' A
#
# COMPACT_ATOMS: atom_id res chain seq x y z
N MET A 1 -6.95 -15.73 -3.38
CA MET A 1 -7.41 -14.46 -2.79
C MET A 1 -8.57 -13.85 -3.57
N ILE A 2 -8.36 -13.44 -4.83
CA ILE A 2 -9.41 -12.80 -5.64
C ILE A 2 -10.57 -13.78 -5.94
N SER A 3 -10.25 -15.02 -6.34
CA SER A 3 -11.24 -16.09 -6.50
C SER A 3 -12.00 -16.43 -5.22
N GLY A 4 -11.45 -16.08 -4.05
CA GLY A 4 -12.11 -16.23 -2.75
C GLY A 4 -13.01 -15.04 -2.37
N GLY A 5 -13.24 -14.08 -3.27
CA GLY A 5 -14.18 -12.98 -3.06
C GLY A 5 -13.57 -11.68 -2.52
N ALA A 6 -12.24 -11.59 -2.38
CA ALA A 6 -11.58 -10.37 -1.92
C ALA A 6 -11.91 -9.17 -2.84
N LYS A 7 -12.43 -8.09 -2.26
CA LYS A 7 -12.80 -6.86 -2.98
C LYS A 7 -11.66 -5.85 -3.11
N ALA A 8 -10.63 -5.97 -2.28
CA ALA A 8 -9.39 -5.22 -2.35
C ALA A 8 -8.25 -6.07 -1.78
N LEU A 9 -6.99 -5.72 -2.06
CA LEU A 9 -5.84 -6.31 -1.37
C LEU A 9 -5.08 -5.21 -0.62
N SER A 10 -4.66 -5.52 0.59
CA SER A 10 -3.71 -4.73 1.36
C SER A 10 -2.33 -5.35 1.23
N VAL A 11 -1.34 -4.56 0.81
CA VAL A 11 0.01 -5.04 0.52
C VAL A 11 1.00 -4.25 1.36
N LEU A 12 1.82 -4.98 2.13
CA LEU A 12 2.88 -4.39 2.95
C LEU A 12 4.02 -3.90 2.06
N THR A 13 4.38 -2.62 2.18
CA THR A 13 5.51 -2.00 1.48
C THR A 13 6.67 -1.65 2.41
N GLN A 14 6.43 -1.64 3.73
CA GLN A 14 7.44 -1.30 4.74
C GLN A 14 8.47 -2.44 4.88
N PRO A 15 9.77 -2.21 4.63
CA PRO A 15 10.75 -3.30 4.56
C PRO A 15 11.35 -3.70 5.92
N TYR A 16 11.51 -2.78 6.87
CA TYR A 16 12.34 -3.01 8.05
C TYR A 16 11.67 -3.85 9.16
N LEU A 17 10.38 -3.64 9.39
CA LEU A 17 9.61 -4.29 10.47
C LEU A 17 8.65 -5.35 9.93
N PHE A 18 8.24 -5.21 8.67
CA PHE A 18 7.21 -6.05 8.07
C PHE A 18 7.68 -6.85 6.86
N HIS A 19 8.95 -6.74 6.48
CA HIS A 19 9.53 -7.40 5.30
C HIS A 19 8.71 -7.17 4.01
N GLY A 20 8.05 -6.01 3.93
CA GLY A 20 7.35 -5.53 2.75
C GLY A 20 8.29 -5.00 1.68
N SER A 21 7.74 -4.75 0.49
CA SER A 21 8.53 -4.20 -0.62
C SER A 21 7.64 -3.41 -1.59
N PRO A 22 8.05 -2.19 -2.00
CA PRO A 22 7.43 -1.45 -3.09
C PRO A 22 7.41 -2.24 -4.41
N GLU A 23 8.44 -3.04 -4.68
CA GLU A 23 8.53 -3.88 -5.88
C GLU A 23 7.46 -4.97 -5.91
N TYR A 24 7.13 -5.57 -4.75
CA TYR A 24 6.02 -6.52 -4.65
C TYR A 24 4.69 -5.82 -4.94
N PHE A 25 4.49 -4.61 -4.43
CA PHE A 25 3.29 -3.82 -4.73
C PHE A 25 3.14 -3.60 -6.23
N ILE A 26 4.18 -3.12 -6.91
CA ILE A 26 4.17 -2.88 -8.37
C ILE A 26 3.90 -4.17 -9.15
N LYS A 27 4.52 -5.30 -8.75
CA LYS A 27 4.28 -6.60 -9.38
C LYS A 27 2.83 -7.05 -9.22
N ILE A 28 2.25 -6.89 -8.02
CA ILE A 28 0.84 -7.24 -7.77
C ILE A 28 -0.09 -6.33 -8.56
N ARG A 29 0.16 -5.01 -8.57
CA ARG A 29 -0.64 -4.02 -9.33
C ARG A 29 -0.77 -4.38 -10.79
N LYS A 30 0.30 -4.89 -11.43
CA LYS A 30 0.30 -5.35 -12.82
C LYS A 30 -0.59 -6.57 -13.07
N ASN A 31 -0.90 -7.37 -12.04
CA ASN A 31 -1.61 -8.64 -12.18
C ASN A 31 -3.05 -8.61 -11.67
N VAL A 32 -3.48 -7.54 -10.98
CA VAL A 32 -4.82 -7.46 -10.38
C VAL A 32 -5.54 -6.20 -10.80
N LYS A 33 -6.88 -6.25 -10.91
CA LYS A 33 -7.74 -5.11 -11.25
C LYS A 33 -8.55 -4.57 -10.08
N ILE A 34 -8.61 -5.31 -8.97
CA ILE A 34 -9.29 -4.84 -7.76
C ILE A 34 -8.45 -3.76 -7.06
N PRO A 35 -9.07 -2.92 -6.22
CA PRO A 35 -8.36 -1.90 -5.47
C PRO A 35 -7.19 -2.44 -4.64
N LEU A 36 -6.12 -1.66 -4.55
CA LEU A 36 -4.92 -1.94 -3.77
C LEU A 36 -4.67 -0.84 -2.74
N LEU A 37 -4.52 -1.27 -1.48
CA LEU A 37 -4.07 -0.44 -0.37
C LEU A 37 -2.56 -0.62 -0.19
N MET A 38 -1.79 0.47 -0.34
CA MET A 38 -0.40 0.53 0.11
C MET A 38 -0.38 0.61 1.64
N LYS A 39 -0.01 -0.51 2.28
CA LYS A 39 0.09 -0.60 3.73
C LYS A 39 1.53 -0.31 4.15
N ASP A 40 1.74 0.94 4.54
CA ASP A 40 3.01 1.45 5.05
C ASP A 40 2.77 2.36 6.27
N ILE A 41 3.85 2.78 6.91
CA ILE A 41 3.84 3.80 7.95
C ILE A 41 4.09 5.15 7.27
N MET A 42 3.01 5.88 6.98
CA MET A 42 3.05 7.15 6.25
C MET A 42 3.36 8.30 7.21
N ILE A 43 4.54 8.91 7.06
CA ILE A 43 5.03 10.04 7.86
C ILE A 43 5.43 11.26 7.03
N ASP A 44 5.61 11.10 5.71
CA ASP A 44 5.96 12.18 4.78
C ASP A 44 5.11 12.17 3.50
N LYS A 45 4.85 13.34 2.93
CA LYS A 45 4.07 13.51 1.69
C LYS A 45 4.71 12.81 0.48
N ILE A 46 6.03 12.65 0.46
CA ILE A 46 6.72 11.90 -0.61
C ILE A 46 6.19 10.46 -0.73
N GLN A 47 5.74 9.87 0.37
CA GLN A 47 5.15 8.53 0.36
C GLN A 47 3.79 8.52 -0.34
N ILE A 48 3.02 9.61 -0.26
CA ILE A 48 1.75 9.78 -0.99
C ILE A 48 2.03 9.82 -2.49
N ASP A 49 3.03 10.59 -2.91
CA ASP A 49 3.46 10.65 -4.32
C ASP A 49 3.98 9.30 -4.81
N ALA A 50 4.74 8.59 -3.98
CA ALA A 50 5.19 7.23 -4.28
C ALA A 50 4.00 6.27 -4.44
N ALA A 51 3.04 6.27 -3.51
CA ALA A 51 1.83 5.45 -3.57
C ALA A 51 1.08 5.68 -4.89
N LYS A 52 0.88 6.96 -5.27
CA LYS A 52 0.25 7.34 -6.53
C LYS A 52 1.02 6.81 -7.74
N LYS A 53 2.35 6.98 -7.78
CA LYS A 53 3.20 6.50 -8.87
C LYS A 53 3.20 4.97 -9.00
N MET A 54 3.07 4.25 -7.88
CA MET A 54 2.97 2.78 -7.87
C MET A 54 1.58 2.26 -8.25
N GLY A 55 0.58 3.13 -8.41
CA GLY A 55 -0.78 2.77 -8.75
C GLY A 55 -1.61 2.26 -7.57
N ALA A 56 -1.31 2.74 -6.35
CA ALA A 56 -2.15 2.49 -5.19
C ALA A 56 -3.48 3.26 -5.32
N ASP A 57 -4.58 2.59 -4.99
CA ASP A 57 -5.90 3.20 -4.92
C ASP A 57 -6.12 3.86 -3.55
N TYR A 58 -5.51 3.28 -2.51
CA TYR A 58 -5.55 3.75 -1.14
C TYR A 58 -4.16 3.70 -0.50
N PHE A 59 -3.94 4.51 0.54
CA PHE A 59 -2.78 4.43 1.42
C PHE A 59 -3.23 4.54 2.88
N LEU A 60 -2.47 3.93 3.80
CA LEU A 60 -2.79 3.90 5.22
C LEU A 60 -2.31 5.16 5.92
N LEU A 61 -3.20 5.89 6.60
CA LEU A 61 -2.82 6.89 7.60
C LEU A 61 -3.13 6.35 8.99
N ILE A 62 -2.19 6.50 9.92
CA ILE A 62 -2.35 6.11 11.32
C ILE A 62 -2.40 7.38 12.14
N GLN A 63 -3.56 7.72 12.71
CA GLN A 63 -3.75 8.99 13.41
C GLN A 63 -2.65 9.21 14.46
N ALA A 64 -2.30 8.19 15.24
CA ALA A 64 -1.36 8.32 16.37
C ALA A 64 0.06 8.78 15.98
N LEU A 65 0.37 8.90 14.70
CA LEU A 65 1.62 9.45 14.17
C LEU A 65 1.56 10.96 13.88
N PHE A 66 0.38 11.58 14.00
CA PHE A 66 0.15 12.98 13.71
C PHE A 66 -0.27 13.71 14.99
N ASP A 67 0.38 14.85 15.23
CA ASP A 67 -0.05 15.78 16.26
C ASP A 67 -1.40 16.40 15.86
N ASN A 68 -2.25 16.67 16.86
CA ASN A 68 -3.54 17.34 16.65
C ASN A 68 -3.39 18.85 16.42
#